data_AF-A0A9Q6ZB80-F1
#
_entry.id   AF-A0A9Q6ZB80-F1
#
_cell.length_a   1.000
_cell.length_b   1.000
_cell.length_c   1.000
_cell.angle_alpha   90.00
_cell.angle_beta   90.00
_cell.angle_gamma   90.00
#
_symmetry.space_group_name_H-M   'P 1'
#
loop_
_entity.id
_entity.type
_entity.pdbx_description
1 polymer ?
#
loop_
_entity_poly.entity_id
_entity_poly.type
_entity_poly.pdbx_seq_one_letter_code
_entity_poly.pdbx_strand_id
1 'polypeptide(L)' 'MQMLLTKKFNSFPQLGVLSVTSLISDWDENQLVDFMNQSSITYELVRGLNIIGGYHYTENTGFRGTTV' A
#
# COMPACT_ATOMS: atom_id res chain seq x y z
N MET A 1 -6.52 2.91 11.36
CA MET A 1 -5.76 1.64 11.52
C MET A 1 -4.91 1.40 10.29
N GLN A 2 -3.68 0.93 10.47
CA GLN A 2 -2.76 0.61 9.37
C GLN A 2 -2.38 -0.87 9.46
N MET A 3 -2.42 -1.56 8.32
CA MET A 3 -2.05 -2.96 8.16
C MET A 3 -0.90 -3.07 7.17
N LEU A 4 0.17 -3.74 7.58
CA LEU A 4 1.36 -3.99 6.77
C LEU A 4 1.51 -5.50 6.57
N LEU A 5 1.55 -5.91 5.31
CA LEU A 5 1.83 -7.28 4.90
C LEU A 5 3.16 -7.30 4.14
N THR A 6 4.16 -7.99 4.69
CA THR A 6 5.45 -8.21 4.03
C THR A 6 5.70 -9.71 3.93
N LYS A 7 5.93 -10.21 2.72
CA LYS A 7 6.22 -11.62 2.47
C LYS A 7 7.44 -11.78 1.58
N LYS A 8 8.39 -12.60 2.04
CA LYS A 8 9.51 -13.10 1.24
C LYS A 8 9.34 -14.59 1.02
N PHE A 9 9.68 -15.07 -0.15
CA PHE A 9 9.56 -16.49 -0.49
C PHE A 9 10.86 -17.21 -0.13
N ASN A 10 10.80 -18.21 0.75
CA ASN A 10 11.98 -18.99 1.12
C ASN A 10 12.60 -19.73 -0.08
N SER A 11 11.76 -20.20 -1.00
CA SER A 11 12.21 -20.89 -2.23
C SER A 11 12.76 -19.94 -3.30
N PHE A 12 12.41 -18.66 -3.24
CA PHE A 12 12.84 -17.63 -4.19
C PHE A 12 13.18 -16.34 -3.43
N PRO A 13 14.37 -16.27 -2.80
CA PRO A 13 14.74 -15.15 -1.93
C PRO A 13 14.81 -13.80 -2.66
N GLN A 14 14.92 -13.85 -3.99
CA GLN A 14 14.91 -12.69 -4.89
C GLN A 14 13.53 -12.02 -4.99
N LEU A 15 12.44 -12.74 -4.65
CA LEU A 15 11.07 -12.24 -4.75
C LEU A 15 10.54 -11.79 -3.39
N GLY A 16 9.98 -10.59 -3.36
CA GLY A 16 9.30 -10.02 -2.20
C GLY A 16 7.94 -9.43 -2.58
N VAL A 17 6.99 -9.48 -1.65
CA VAL A 17 5.69 -8.82 -1.76
C VAL A 17 5.53 -7.91 -0.54
N LEU A 18 5.09 -6.68 -0.79
CA LEU A 18 4.80 -5.68 0.22
C LEU A 18 3.43 -5.08 -0.08
N SER A 19 2.50 -5.18 0.86
CA SER A 19 1.22 -4.49 0.78
C SER A 19 0.95 -3.70 2.05
N VAL A 20 0.49 -2.47 1.90
CA VAL A 20 0.16 -1.55 2.97
C VAL A 20 -1.27 -1.10 2.77
N THR A 21 -2.12 -1.36 3.74
CA THR A 21 -3.49 -0.86 3.76
C THR A 21 -3.65 0.09 4.94
N SER A 22 -4.10 1.31 4.68
CA SER A 22 -4.46 2.26 5.71
C SER A 22 -5.94 2.57 5.62
N LEU A 23 -6.61 2.51 6.76
CA LEU A 23 -8.00 2.88 6.96
C LEU A 23 -8.01 4.02 7.97
N ILE A 24 -8.45 5.21 7.57
CA ILE A 24 -8.68 6.32 8.48
C ILE A 24 -10.20 6.49 8.56
N SER A 25 -10.72 6.34 9.76
CA SER A 25 -12.14 6.52 10.07
C SER A 25 -12.20 7.57 11.16
N ASP A 26 -12.88 8.67 10.89
CA ASP A 26 -13.23 9.61 11.93
C ASP A 26 -14.36 9.03 12.77
N TRP A 27 -14.26 9.16 14.08
CA TRP A 27 -15.15 8.50 15.05
C TRP A 27 -16.58 9.08 15.08
N ASP A 28 -16.81 10.18 14.37
CA ASP A 28 -18.06 10.95 14.38
C ASP A 28 -18.81 10.92 13.02
N GLU A 29 -18.22 10.29 11.99
CA GLU A 29 -18.85 10.17 10.67
C GLU A 29 -19.24 8.72 10.36
N ASN A 30 -20.48 8.50 9.92
CA ASN A 30 -21.03 7.19 9.52
C ASN A 30 -20.43 6.65 8.19
N GLN A 31 -19.33 7.23 7.70
CA GLN A 31 -18.69 6.88 6.43
C GLN A 31 -17.19 6.62 6.65
N LEU A 32 -16.66 5.60 5.97
CA LEU A 32 -15.22 5.36 5.93
C LEU A 32 -14.58 6.51 5.14
N VAL A 33 -13.99 7.48 5.84
CA VAL A 33 -13.52 8.73 5.26
C VAL A 33 -12.37 8.50 4.29
N ASP A 34 -11.42 7.61 4.63
CA ASP A 34 -10.23 7.40 3.82
C ASP A 34 -9.71 5.96 3.81
N PHE A 35 -9.60 5.40 2.60
CA PHE A 35 -8.97 4.12 2.32
C PHE A 35 -7.78 4.29 1.37
N MET A 36 -6.62 3.84 1.83
CA MET A 36 -5.40 3.77 1.02
C MET A 36 -4.91 2.34 0.98
N ASN A 37 -4.70 1.81 -0.23
CA ASN A 37 -4.08 0.53 -0.45
C ASN A 37 -2.88 0.68 -1.39
N GLN A 38 -1.73 0.23 -0.91
CA GLN A 38 -0.50 0.16 -1.67
C GLN A 38 -0.09 -1.30 -1.75
N SER A 39 0.35 -1.72 -2.92
CA SER A 39 0.87 -3.07 -3.11
C SER A 39 2.02 -3.03 -4.09
N SER A 40 3.10 -3.71 -3.76
CA SER A 40 4.30 -3.78 -4.57
C SER A 40 4.91 -5.17 -4.50
N ILE A 41 5.53 -5.54 -5.61
CA ILE A 41 6.29 -6.75 -5.80
C ILE A 41 7.71 -6.31 -6.11
N THR A 42 8.66 -6.90 -5.42
CA THR A 42 10.09 -6.67 -5.61
C THR A 42 10.72 -7.92 -6.19
N TYR A 43 11.59 -7.74 -7.18
CA TYR A 43 12.44 -8.78 -7.73
C TYR A 43 13.89 -8.32 -7.81
N GLU A 44 14.80 -9.06 -7.19
CA GLU A 44 16.23 -8.85 -7.30
C GLU A 44 16.78 -9.60 -8.53
N LEU A 45 17.16 -8.85 -9.57
CA LEU A 45 17.69 -9.39 -10.82
C LEU A 45 19.14 -9.89 -10.64
N VAL A 46 19.97 -9.03 -10.07
CA VAL A 46 21.36 -9.30 -9.69
C VAL A 46 21.62 -8.60 -8.38
N ARG A 47 22.65 -9.04 -7.64
CA ARG A 47 22.99 -8.43 -6.35
C ARG A 47 23.17 -6.92 -6.48
N GLY A 48 22.27 -6.17 -5.87
CA GLY A 48 22.24 -4.69 -5.90
C GLY A 48 21.33 -4.06 -6.96
N LEU A 49 20.72 -4.83 -7.87
CA LEU A 49 19.74 -4.34 -8.83
C LEU A 49 18.35 -4.93 -8.53
N ASN A 50 17.47 -4.09 -8.01
CA ASN A 50 16.09 -4.45 -7.67
C ASN A 50 15.11 -3.80 -8.64
N ILE A 51 14.20 -4.60 -9.19
CA ILE A 51 13.00 -4.12 -9.86
C ILE A 51 11.87 -4.10 -8.85
N ILE A 52 11.17 -2.98 -8.77
CA ILE A 52 9.98 -2.82 -7.93
C ILE A 52 8.85 -2.41 -8.86
N GLY A 53 7.76 -3.19 -8.83
CA GLY A 53 6.54 -2.89 -9.56
C GLY A 53 5.36 -2.93 -8.59
N GLY A 54 4.42 -2.00 -8.71
CA GLY A 54 3.31 -1.93 -7.78
C GLY A 54 2.27 -0.90 -8.17
N TYR A 55 1.22 -0.83 -7.37
CA TYR A 55 0.21 0.21 -7.47
C TYR A 55 0.02 0.89 -6.12
N HIS A 56 -0.39 2.14 -6.21
CA HIS A 56 -0.86 2.93 -5.09
C HIS A 56 -2.28 3.35 -5.45
N TYR A 57 -3.24 2.90 -4.67
CA TYR A 57 -4.63 3.31 -4.75
C TYR A 57 -5.01 4.06 -3.47
N THR A 58 -5.62 5.22 -3.66
CA THR A 58 -6.18 6.03 -2.58
C THR A 58 -7.56 6.45 -3.03
N GLU A 59 -8.57 6.19 -2.21
CA GLU A 59 -9.92 6.70 -2.48
C GLU A 59 -9.92 8.22 -2.42
N ASN A 60 -10.60 8.84 -3.38
CA ASN A 60 -10.52 10.28 -3.63
C ASN A 60 -11.46 11.10 -2.73
N THR A 61 -11.89 10.53 -1.59
CA THR A 61 -12.93 11.12 -0.71
C THR A 61 -12.36 12.04 0.36
N GLY A 62 -11.15 11.83 0.89
CA GLY A 62 -10.61 12.67 1.98
C GLY A 62 -9.62 13.76 1.58
N PHE A 63 -9.24 13.91 0.30
CA PHE A 63 -8.32 14.96 -0.16
C PHE A 63 -8.91 15.96 -1.17
N ARG A 64 -10.23 16.07 -1.29
CA ARG A 64 -10.79 17.38 -1.70
C ARG A 64 -10.76 18.27 -0.46
N GLY A 65 -9.68 19.07 -0.35
CA GLY A 65 -9.83 20.38 0.26
C GLY A 65 -11.01 21.05 -0.44
N THR A 66 -12.10 21.26 0.31
CA THR A 66 -13.32 21.90 -0.17
C THR A 66 -12.92 23.19 -0.87
N THR A 67 -12.93 23.16 -2.20
CA THR A 67 -12.75 24.34 -3.01
C THR A 67 -14.12 24.98 -3.14
N VAL A 68 -14.32 25.98 -2.28
CA VAL A 68 -15.30 27.09 -2.28
C VAL A 68 -16.78 26.72 -2.19
#